data_AF-A0A6P1AH80-F1
#
_entry.id   AF-A0A6P1AH80-F1
#
_cell.length_a   1.000
_cell.length_b   1.000
_cell.length_c   1.000
_cell.angle_alpha   90.00
_cell.angle_beta   90.00
_cell.angle_gamma   90.00
#
_symmetry.space_group_name_H-M   'P 1'
#
loop_
_entity.id
_entity.type
_entity.pdbx_description
1 polymer ?
#
loop_
_entity_poly.entity_id
_entity_poly.type
_entity_poly.pdbx_seq_one_letter_code
_entity_poly.pdbx_strand_id
1 'polypeptide(L)'
;MAKKRRRTSTKYSERKSNLGISLTPTGIDLLAKMAKKTGLSKSELVERIARGNVAIACSDADLTITLETESSSTTSEKSTQELEKAQSVVDVTTGSRQPEIRSKSNQTDSLSQQDDNSLQQKSAQQAKLIAQLEQKLKDNQTLGEKQAAQINDLQKKLKDGESQTKSQDKTNQALQKQVAQQKAQISELERKLQKQETEATEQITFLQKELNQQQTQTDEQIQSYQSLEQRSQEQQKQITQLQQQLKQKQSESNSHISELEQQLKENQAQATQQKQSYQALQQQLEEKQTRISELEQQLQENQALQQQLEEKQTRIGELEQQLQENQALQQQLEEKQTRISELEQQLNEQQAQVAQQNQSYQALQQQLEEKQTRISELEQQLQENQTQTASEIEKLQQQLNEQQTQVNQKTASYQSLQKQSAQQQAQIESLEKQLHQQQSQVNQQLEQLQQSLERKQAQIASQAEKYAALEKNCLEQKSAIAQLEKQKSELQRSATLGEVQLNKWRNRTFSR
;
A
#
# COMPACT_ATOMS: atom_id res chain seq x y z
N MET A 1 -33.57 -0.36 3.94
CA MET A 1 -34.72 0.23 4.67
C MET A 1 -35.23 1.47 3.92
N ALA A 2 -36.51 1.50 3.52
CA ALA A 2 -37.11 2.67 2.88
C ALA A 2 -37.55 3.71 3.94
N LYS A 3 -36.97 4.91 3.94
CA LYS A 3 -37.33 5.98 4.89
C LYS A 3 -38.67 6.63 4.49
N LYS A 4 -39.70 6.46 5.33
CA LYS A 4 -41.01 7.14 5.19
C LYS A 4 -40.83 8.66 5.05
N ARG A 5 -41.29 9.24 3.94
CA ARG A 5 -41.34 10.70 3.76
C ARG A 5 -42.47 11.26 4.64
N ARG A 6 -42.12 12.02 5.68
CA ARG A 6 -43.10 12.81 6.45
C ARG A 6 -43.72 13.86 5.51
N ARG A 7 -45.04 13.79 5.27
CA ARG A 7 -45.80 14.88 4.64
C ARG A 7 -45.95 16.00 5.66
N THR A 8 -45.26 17.11 5.45
CA THR A 8 -45.54 18.37 6.16
C THR A 8 -46.76 19.03 5.52
N SER A 9 -47.76 19.39 6.33
CA SER A 9 -48.95 20.09 5.88
C SER A 9 -48.60 21.53 5.46
N THR A 10 -49.12 21.97 4.33
CA THR A 10 -49.14 23.40 3.93
C THR A 10 -50.53 23.99 4.08
N LYS A 11 -50.59 25.27 4.43
CA LYS A 11 -51.85 26.03 4.56
C LYS A 11 -52.51 26.39 3.22
N TYR A 12 -51.78 26.26 2.12
CA TYR A 12 -52.22 26.65 0.77
C TYR A 12 -52.39 25.38 -0.09
N SER A 13 -53.44 25.37 -0.92
CA SER A 13 -53.92 24.20 -1.69
C SER A 13 -53.20 23.99 -3.03
N GLU A 14 -52.30 24.89 -3.40
CA GLU A 14 -51.56 24.89 -4.67
C GLU A 14 -50.43 23.83 -4.68
N ARG A 15 -50.07 23.34 -5.88
CA ARG A 15 -48.94 22.42 -6.04
C ARG A 15 -47.62 23.20 -6.00
N LYS A 16 -46.70 22.81 -5.10
CA LYS A 16 -45.37 23.40 -5.00
C LYS A 16 -44.55 23.18 -6.28
N SER A 17 -44.04 24.27 -6.86
CA SER A 17 -42.91 24.25 -7.79
C SER A 17 -41.59 24.31 -7.02
N ASN A 18 -40.51 23.77 -7.60
CA ASN A 18 -39.16 23.89 -7.02
C ASN A 18 -38.48 25.12 -7.62
N LEU A 19 -38.21 26.15 -6.81
CA LEU A 19 -37.30 27.24 -7.21
C LEU A 19 -35.85 26.83 -6.99
N GLY A 20 -35.03 26.88 -8.04
CA GLY A 20 -33.58 26.75 -7.95
C GLY A 20 -32.93 28.10 -7.68
N ILE A 21 -32.62 28.41 -6.41
CA ILE A 21 -31.99 29.68 -6.02
C ILE A 21 -30.56 29.40 -5.57
N SER A 22 -29.58 30.01 -6.24
CA SER A 22 -28.19 30.05 -5.79
C SER A 22 -28.00 31.11 -4.71
N LEU A 23 -27.56 30.70 -3.52
CA LEU A 23 -27.21 31.59 -2.41
C LEU A 23 -25.79 31.28 -1.94
N THR A 24 -25.09 32.28 -1.42
CA THR A 24 -23.80 32.08 -0.76
C THR A 24 -23.97 31.25 0.52
N PRO A 25 -22.94 30.54 1.00
CA PRO A 25 -23.01 29.78 2.25
C PRO A 25 -23.51 30.62 3.43
N THR A 26 -23.03 31.85 3.56
CA THR A 26 -23.46 32.83 4.56
C THR A 26 -24.95 33.17 4.44
N GLY A 27 -25.46 33.35 3.21
CA GLY A 27 -26.89 33.57 2.94
C GLY A 27 -27.77 32.38 3.31
N ILE A 28 -27.31 31.15 3.05
CA ILE A 28 -28.00 29.90 3.41
C ILE A 28 -28.13 29.75 4.94
N ASP A 29 -27.09 30.16 5.68
CA ASP A 29 -27.06 30.14 7.14
C ASP A 29 -27.90 31.24 7.78
N LEU A 30 -27.90 32.46 7.20
CA LEU A 30 -28.81 33.53 7.62
C LEU A 30 -30.27 33.13 7.40
N LEU A 31 -30.60 32.56 6.24
CA LEU A 31 -31.94 32.02 5.97
C LEU A 31 -32.31 30.88 6.94
N ALA A 32 -31.35 30.02 7.31
CA ALA A 32 -31.55 28.98 8.32
C ALA A 32 -31.85 29.56 9.72
N LYS A 33 -31.10 30.60 10.13
CA LYS A 33 -31.30 31.31 11.39
C LYS A 33 -32.66 32.02 11.45
N MET A 34 -33.06 32.71 10.38
CA MET A 34 -34.37 33.35 10.27
C MET A 34 -35.52 32.32 10.32
N ALA A 35 -35.42 31.21 9.60
CA ALA A 35 -36.39 30.13 9.64
C ALA A 35 -36.51 29.52 11.05
N LYS A 36 -35.38 29.25 11.71
CA LYS A 36 -35.35 28.74 13.09
C LYS A 36 -35.96 29.73 14.10
N LYS A 37 -35.68 31.03 13.98
CA LYS A 37 -36.20 32.08 14.87
C LYS A 37 -37.71 32.32 14.69
N THR A 38 -38.23 32.11 13.49
CA THR A 38 -39.68 32.22 13.18
C THR A 38 -40.46 30.91 13.38
N GLY A 39 -39.78 29.80 13.69
CA GLY A 39 -40.41 28.48 13.81
C GLY A 39 -40.89 27.89 12.48
N LEU A 40 -40.49 28.47 11.34
CA LEU A 40 -40.90 28.05 10.00
C LEU A 40 -39.85 27.17 9.34
N SER A 41 -40.26 26.39 8.33
CA SER A 41 -39.29 25.74 7.42
C SER A 41 -38.72 26.77 6.44
N LYS A 42 -37.50 26.56 5.93
CA LYS A 42 -36.85 27.50 4.98
C LYS A 42 -37.75 27.85 3.78
N SER A 43 -38.46 26.87 3.23
CA SER A 43 -39.37 27.09 2.09
C SER A 43 -40.69 27.76 2.48
N GLU A 44 -41.25 27.47 3.66
CA GLU A 44 -42.44 28.17 4.18
C GLU A 44 -42.15 29.65 4.51
N LEU A 45 -40.93 29.96 4.97
CA LEU A 45 -40.50 31.34 5.18
C LEU A 45 -40.43 32.12 3.86
N VAL A 46 -39.77 31.55 2.83
CA VAL A 46 -39.68 32.17 1.50
C VAL A 46 -41.06 32.35 0.85
N GLU A 47 -41.94 31.34 0.94
CA GLU A 47 -43.33 31.42 0.46
C GLU A 47 -44.10 32.59 1.09
N ARG A 48 -43.96 32.81 2.41
CA ARG A 48 -44.66 33.89 3.12
C ARG A 48 -44.06 35.27 2.88
N ILE A 49 -42.77 35.37 2.59
CA ILE A 49 -42.16 36.62 2.11
C ILE A 49 -42.73 36.95 0.72
N ALA A 50 -42.76 35.98 -0.20
CA ALA A 50 -43.29 36.16 -1.55
C ALA A 50 -44.79 36.54 -1.59
N ARG A 51 -45.60 36.04 -0.63
CA ARG A 51 -47.03 36.42 -0.48
C ARG A 51 -47.26 37.68 0.37
N GLY A 52 -46.21 38.40 0.79
CA GLY A 52 -46.35 39.61 1.61
C GLY A 52 -46.82 39.37 3.06
N ASN A 53 -46.86 38.12 3.52
CA ASN A 53 -47.25 37.77 4.90
C ASN A 53 -46.10 37.92 5.91
N VAL A 54 -44.87 38.12 5.45
CA VAL A 54 -43.68 38.39 6.27
C VAL A 54 -42.86 39.50 5.60
N ALA A 55 -42.79 40.67 6.25
CA ALA A 55 -41.88 41.73 5.85
C ALA A 55 -40.50 41.53 6.50
N ILE A 56 -39.43 41.72 5.72
CA ILE A 56 -38.06 41.80 6.25
C ILE A 56 -37.71 43.27 6.42
N ALA A 57 -37.84 43.78 7.65
CA ALA A 57 -37.36 45.11 8.02
C ALA A 57 -35.92 45.02 8.53
N CYS A 58 -35.00 45.75 7.89
CA CYS A 58 -33.64 45.97 8.35
C CYS A 58 -33.36 47.48 8.20
N SER A 59 -32.74 48.10 9.20
CA SER A 59 -32.41 49.54 9.19
C SER A 59 -31.40 49.91 8.10
N ASP A 60 -30.60 48.94 7.67
CA ASP A 60 -29.41 49.12 6.85
C ASP A 60 -29.60 48.49 5.45
N ALA A 61 -30.84 48.46 4.95
CA ALA A 61 -31.18 47.83 3.67
C ALA A 61 -31.00 48.79 2.49
N ASP A 62 -30.06 48.48 1.59
CA ASP A 62 -29.74 49.29 0.39
C ASP A 62 -30.92 49.46 -0.58
N LEU A 63 -31.90 48.55 -0.56
CA LEU A 63 -33.10 48.61 -1.39
C LEU A 63 -34.32 48.08 -0.62
N THR A 64 -35.38 48.88 -0.54
CA THR A 64 -36.68 48.50 0.01
C THR A 64 -37.72 48.40 -1.11
N ILE A 65 -38.48 47.31 -1.16
CA ILE A 65 -39.53 47.07 -2.15
C ILE A 65 -40.87 46.96 -1.43
N THR A 66 -41.77 47.89 -1.71
CA THR A 66 -43.18 47.90 -1.24
C THR A 66 -44.12 47.57 -2.41
N LEU A 67 -45.17 46.80 -2.14
CA LEU A 67 -46.19 46.40 -3.14
C LEU A 67 -47.52 47.06 -2.74
N GLU A 68 -48.09 47.92 -3.61
CA GLU A 68 -48.93 49.08 -3.19
C GLU A 68 -50.02 49.59 -4.21
N THR A 69 -50.25 50.92 -4.41
CA THR A 69 -51.53 51.57 -4.89
C THR A 69 -51.45 52.79 -5.90
N GLU A 70 -52.40 53.77 -5.90
CA GLU A 70 -52.78 54.70 -7.02
C GLU A 70 -53.24 56.15 -6.61
N SER A 71 -53.52 57.12 -7.55
CA SER A 71 -53.93 58.53 -7.25
C SER A 71 -54.66 59.37 -8.38
N SER A 72 -54.35 60.68 -8.59
CA SER A 72 -54.89 61.70 -9.58
C SER A 72 -56.17 62.53 -9.18
N SER A 73 -56.61 63.69 -9.74
CA SER A 73 -56.06 64.80 -10.62
C SER A 73 -57.05 66.02 -10.83
N THR A 74 -56.62 67.10 -11.55
CA THR A 74 -57.42 68.05 -12.41
C THR A 74 -57.99 69.41 -11.87
N THR A 75 -57.84 70.54 -12.63
CA THR A 75 -58.46 71.91 -12.42
C THR A 75 -58.32 72.88 -13.66
N SER A 76 -59.07 74.01 -13.81
CA SER A 76 -58.93 75.00 -14.96
C SER A 76 -59.67 76.39 -14.84
N GLU A 77 -59.45 77.32 -15.81
CA GLU A 77 -60.18 78.60 -16.17
C GLU A 77 -59.96 79.92 -15.33
N LYS A 78 -60.31 81.21 -15.67
CA LYS A 78 -61.02 81.93 -16.80
C LYS A 78 -60.76 83.50 -16.85
N SER A 79 -61.23 84.21 -17.91
CA SER A 79 -61.68 85.68 -17.99
C SER A 79 -60.61 86.84 -18.01
N THR A 80 -60.79 88.12 -18.45
CA THR A 80 -61.83 88.97 -19.18
C THR A 80 -61.22 90.25 -19.91
N GLN A 81 -61.93 91.39 -20.16
CA GLN A 81 -61.75 92.32 -21.34
C GLN A 81 -62.14 93.85 -21.24
N GLU A 82 -61.71 94.71 -22.23
CA GLU A 82 -62.35 95.93 -22.90
C GLU A 82 -62.56 97.30 -22.13
N LEU A 83 -62.73 98.57 -22.66
CA LEU A 83 -62.60 99.32 -23.98
C LEU A 83 -62.70 100.92 -23.84
N GLU A 84 -62.74 101.72 -24.96
CA GLU A 84 -63.16 103.19 -25.15
C GLU A 84 -62.18 104.37 -24.78
N LYS A 85 -62.32 105.72 -25.04
CA LYS A 85 -62.74 106.77 -26.10
C LYS A 85 -62.37 108.23 -25.57
N ALA A 86 -62.58 109.47 -26.10
CA ALA A 86 -62.76 110.31 -27.36
C ALA A 86 -62.96 111.85 -26.93
N GLN A 87 -63.01 113.01 -27.67
CA GLN A 87 -62.52 113.61 -28.97
C GLN A 87 -62.96 115.14 -29.15
N SER A 88 -62.34 115.99 -30.03
CA SER A 88 -62.78 117.31 -30.68
C SER A 88 -62.37 118.74 -30.14
N VAL A 89 -62.39 119.83 -31.01
CA VAL A 89 -61.89 121.26 -30.80
C VAL A 89 -62.51 122.37 -31.75
N VAL A 90 -62.41 123.70 -31.47
CA VAL A 90 -62.77 124.97 -32.26
C VAL A 90 -62.37 126.28 -31.45
N ASP A 91 -62.29 127.60 -31.82
CA ASP A 91 -62.26 128.62 -32.96
C ASP A 91 -61.74 130.00 -32.31
N VAL A 92 -61.68 131.31 -32.71
CA VAL A 92 -62.17 132.28 -33.78
C VAL A 92 -61.42 133.68 -33.70
N THR A 93 -61.68 134.72 -34.56
CA THR A 93 -60.76 135.87 -34.93
C THR A 93 -61.40 137.28 -35.31
N THR A 94 -60.68 138.47 -35.36
CA THR A 94 -61.16 139.88 -35.80
C THR A 94 -60.06 141.03 -35.96
N GLY A 95 -60.29 142.20 -36.66
CA GLY A 95 -59.33 143.38 -36.85
C GLY A 95 -59.87 144.84 -37.26
N SER A 96 -59.12 145.70 -38.02
CA SER A 96 -59.44 147.05 -38.70
C SER A 96 -58.81 148.45 -38.25
N ARG A 97 -58.67 149.50 -39.15
CA ARG A 97 -57.69 150.69 -39.10
C ARG A 97 -58.08 152.03 -39.90
N GLN A 98 -57.67 153.32 -39.57
CA GLN A 98 -57.82 154.66 -40.34
C GLN A 98 -57.37 156.00 -39.58
N PRO A 99 -57.57 157.36 -39.91
CA PRO A 99 -57.99 158.27 -41.07
C PRO A 99 -57.22 159.68 -41.28
N GLU A 100 -57.72 160.75 -42.02
CA GLU A 100 -57.06 162.13 -42.27
C GLU A 100 -57.95 163.32 -42.90
N ILE A 101 -57.60 164.68 -42.86
CA ILE A 101 -58.32 165.89 -43.51
C ILE A 101 -57.63 167.35 -43.53
N ARG A 102 -57.93 168.35 -44.46
CA ARG A 102 -57.46 169.83 -44.46
C ARG A 102 -58.17 170.92 -45.40
N SER A 103 -57.78 172.25 -45.41
CA SER A 103 -58.38 173.47 -46.15
C SER A 103 -57.42 174.75 -46.30
N LYS A 104 -57.60 176.06 -46.74
CA LYS A 104 -58.66 177.11 -47.10
C LYS A 104 -58.19 178.55 -47.68
N SER A 105 -59.07 179.35 -48.38
CA SER A 105 -59.35 180.87 -48.46
C SER A 105 -58.59 182.08 -49.21
N ASN A 106 -59.36 183.00 -49.91
CA ASN A 106 -59.44 184.55 -49.89
C ASN A 106 -58.82 185.65 -50.87
N GLN A 107 -59.63 186.73 -51.21
CA GLN A 107 -59.43 188.24 -51.38
C GLN A 107 -58.96 189.04 -52.69
N THR A 108 -59.45 190.32 -52.92
CA THR A 108 -59.20 191.31 -54.08
C THR A 108 -59.74 192.80 -53.86
N ASP A 109 -59.33 193.89 -54.61
CA ASP A 109 -59.93 195.29 -54.66
C ASP A 109 -59.74 196.14 -56.00
N SER A 110 -60.69 197.05 -56.34
CA SER A 110 -60.74 198.31 -57.16
C SER A 110 -60.42 198.49 -58.69
N LEU A 111 -61.48 198.91 -59.43
CA LEU A 111 -61.65 200.07 -60.37
C LEU A 111 -60.96 200.21 -61.77
N SER A 112 -61.82 200.09 -62.82
CA SER A 112 -62.30 201.19 -63.72
C SER A 112 -61.61 201.62 -65.03
N GLN A 113 -62.47 201.90 -66.02
CA GLN A 113 -62.38 202.92 -67.09
C GLN A 113 -61.31 202.81 -68.21
N GLN A 114 -61.53 203.31 -69.44
CA GLN A 114 -62.76 203.58 -70.24
C GLN A 114 -62.29 203.87 -71.69
N ASP A 115 -63.25 204.05 -72.62
CA ASP A 115 -63.18 205.02 -73.73
C ASP A 115 -62.21 204.83 -74.92
N ASP A 116 -62.55 205.27 -76.13
CA ASP A 116 -63.89 205.47 -76.73
C ASP A 116 -63.75 205.42 -78.26
N ASN A 117 -64.83 205.12 -79.00
CA ASN A 117 -64.80 205.13 -80.47
C ASN A 117 -66.18 205.39 -81.12
N SER A 118 -66.36 206.63 -81.61
CA SER A 118 -67.44 207.01 -82.51
C SER A 118 -67.03 208.21 -83.37
N LEU A 119 -67.77 208.52 -84.44
CA LEU A 119 -67.60 209.79 -85.17
C LEU A 119 -68.94 210.49 -85.45
N GLN A 120 -69.43 211.17 -84.39
CA GLN A 120 -70.21 212.41 -84.47
C GLN A 120 -71.62 212.23 -85.14
N GLN A 121 -72.39 213.23 -85.60
CA GLN A 121 -72.20 214.68 -85.75
C GLN A 121 -73.53 215.46 -85.81
N LYS A 122 -73.50 216.74 -85.37
CA LYS A 122 -74.55 217.79 -85.47
C LYS A 122 -75.81 217.60 -84.58
N SER A 123 -76.54 218.66 -84.18
CA SER A 123 -76.16 220.07 -83.94
C SER A 123 -77.31 220.90 -83.32
N ALA A 124 -76.92 221.99 -82.65
CA ALA A 124 -77.63 223.27 -82.50
C ALA A 124 -78.60 223.46 -81.31
N GLN A 125 -78.63 224.72 -80.85
CA GLN A 125 -79.13 225.21 -79.56
C GLN A 125 -78.34 224.64 -78.35
N GLN A 126 -78.25 225.26 -77.15
CA GLN A 126 -78.98 226.38 -76.51
C GLN A 126 -80.41 226.01 -76.04
N ALA A 127 -81.17 226.80 -75.27
CA ALA A 127 -80.98 228.14 -74.70
C ALA A 127 -79.83 228.25 -73.66
N LYS A 128 -79.66 229.41 -73.01
CA LYS A 128 -78.61 229.65 -72.00
C LYS A 128 -79.18 230.06 -70.64
N LEU A 129 -78.84 229.28 -69.61
CA LEU A 129 -78.63 229.65 -68.19
C LEU A 129 -79.77 230.31 -67.36
N ILE A 130 -80.76 230.96 -67.98
CA ILE A 130 -81.75 231.82 -67.31
C ILE A 130 -82.88 231.02 -66.65
N ALA A 131 -83.55 230.13 -67.39
CA ALA A 131 -84.45 229.14 -66.81
C ALA A 131 -83.59 228.05 -66.15
N GLN A 132 -83.67 227.94 -64.82
CA GLN A 132 -82.66 227.23 -64.04
C GLN A 132 -83.02 226.90 -62.58
N LEU A 133 -84.18 227.32 -62.07
CA LEU A 133 -84.56 227.18 -60.65
C LEU A 133 -85.99 226.65 -60.49
N GLU A 134 -86.95 227.23 -61.24
CA GLU A 134 -88.32 226.73 -61.40
C GLU A 134 -88.36 225.23 -61.74
N GLN A 135 -87.68 224.81 -62.81
CA GLN A 135 -87.67 223.40 -63.21
C GLN A 135 -87.04 222.48 -62.15
N LYS A 136 -86.08 222.96 -61.34
CA LYS A 136 -85.44 222.16 -60.27
C LYS A 136 -86.39 221.81 -59.11
N LEU A 137 -87.50 222.54 -58.97
CA LEU A 137 -88.60 222.15 -58.07
C LEU A 137 -89.35 220.91 -58.59
N LYS A 138 -89.49 220.81 -59.92
CA LYS A 138 -90.17 219.71 -60.63
C LYS A 138 -89.24 218.52 -60.93
N ASP A 139 -87.93 218.74 -61.14
CA ASP A 139 -86.94 217.66 -61.29
C ASP A 139 -86.96 216.75 -60.05
N ASN A 140 -87.09 217.35 -58.87
CA ASN A 140 -87.29 216.68 -57.58
C ASN A 140 -88.62 215.91 -57.45
N GLN A 141 -89.48 215.93 -58.45
CA GLN A 141 -90.68 215.07 -58.53
C GLN A 141 -90.57 213.97 -59.62
N THR A 142 -89.48 213.88 -60.38
CA THR A 142 -89.44 213.02 -61.58
C THR A 142 -88.18 212.15 -61.77
N LEU A 143 -87.57 211.60 -60.71
CA LEU A 143 -86.67 210.44 -60.87
C LEU A 143 -86.58 209.48 -59.66
N GLY A 144 -87.72 209.06 -59.13
CA GLY A 144 -87.80 207.97 -58.14
C GLY A 144 -87.87 206.56 -58.77
N GLU A 145 -88.39 206.43 -59.99
CA GLU A 145 -88.74 205.13 -60.59
C GLU A 145 -87.53 204.29 -61.02
N LYS A 146 -86.46 204.91 -61.52
CA LYS A 146 -85.20 204.20 -61.84
C LYS A 146 -84.49 203.66 -60.60
N GLN A 147 -84.73 204.24 -59.42
CA GLN A 147 -84.24 203.70 -58.14
C GLN A 147 -84.95 202.37 -57.82
N ALA A 148 -86.26 202.30 -58.05
CA ALA A 148 -87.02 201.05 -57.97
C ALA A 148 -86.63 200.03 -59.05
N ALA A 149 -86.17 200.49 -60.23
CA ALA A 149 -85.59 199.62 -61.27
C ALA A 149 -84.23 199.03 -60.85
N GLN A 150 -83.42 199.76 -60.07
CA GLN A 150 -82.20 199.22 -59.45
C GLN A 150 -82.46 198.28 -58.26
N ILE A 151 -83.63 198.38 -57.60
CA ILE A 151 -84.00 197.49 -56.49
C ILE A 151 -84.64 196.18 -56.97
N ASN A 152 -85.46 196.21 -58.04
CA ASN A 152 -86.16 195.01 -58.52
C ASN A 152 -85.24 193.98 -59.23
N ASP A 153 -84.19 194.40 -59.95
CA ASP A 153 -83.36 193.44 -60.69
C ASP A 153 -82.36 192.69 -59.79
N LEU A 154 -81.89 193.31 -58.70
CA LEU A 154 -81.08 192.64 -57.68
C LEU A 154 -81.89 191.62 -56.84
N GLN A 155 -83.19 191.84 -56.66
CA GLN A 155 -84.07 190.86 -55.99
C GLN A 155 -84.35 189.61 -56.83
N LYS A 156 -84.07 189.63 -58.14
CA LYS A 156 -84.33 188.47 -59.02
C LYS A 156 -83.19 187.46 -59.06
N LYS A 157 -81.91 187.89 -59.03
CA LYS A 157 -80.75 186.98 -59.12
C LYS A 157 -80.23 186.44 -57.80
N LEU A 158 -80.66 186.99 -56.66
CA LEU A 158 -80.43 186.39 -55.35
C LEU A 158 -81.17 185.04 -55.18
N LYS A 159 -82.18 184.77 -56.02
CA LYS A 159 -83.01 183.57 -55.97
C LYS A 159 -82.42 182.34 -56.67
N ASP A 160 -81.48 182.53 -57.61
CA ASP A 160 -80.90 181.42 -58.38
C ASP A 160 -79.68 180.80 -57.67
N GLY A 161 -78.98 181.56 -56.81
CA GLY A 161 -77.81 181.08 -56.07
C GLY A 161 -78.11 180.02 -55.00
N GLU A 162 -79.31 180.02 -54.41
CA GLU A 162 -79.72 179.02 -53.40
C GLU A 162 -80.00 177.63 -53.99
N SER A 163 -80.10 177.52 -55.32
CA SER A 163 -80.31 176.23 -55.99
C SER A 163 -79.04 175.38 -56.09
N GLN A 164 -77.85 176.00 -55.94
CA GLN A 164 -76.55 175.34 -56.14
C GLN A 164 -75.93 174.76 -54.85
N THR A 165 -76.48 175.06 -53.67
CA THR A 165 -76.03 174.53 -52.38
C THR A 165 -76.72 173.22 -51.95
N LYS A 166 -77.83 172.83 -52.60
CA LYS A 166 -78.60 171.59 -52.32
C LYS A 166 -78.29 170.39 -53.23
N SER A 167 -77.18 170.43 -53.97
CA SER A 167 -76.67 169.31 -54.77
C SER A 167 -75.31 168.77 -54.30
N GLN A 168 -74.67 169.45 -53.34
CA GLN A 168 -73.30 169.16 -52.86
C GLN A 168 -73.28 168.40 -51.52
N ASP A 169 -74.42 168.39 -50.81
CA ASP A 169 -74.71 167.55 -49.65
C ASP A 169 -74.77 166.06 -50.04
N LYS A 170 -75.55 165.76 -51.09
CA LYS A 170 -75.89 164.39 -51.49
C LYS A 170 -74.71 163.59 -52.04
N THR A 171 -73.70 164.25 -52.62
CA THR A 171 -72.47 163.60 -53.13
C THR A 171 -71.54 163.18 -51.99
N ASN A 172 -71.28 164.07 -51.02
CA ASN A 172 -70.44 163.79 -49.86
C ASN A 172 -71.02 162.67 -48.98
N GLN A 173 -72.35 162.62 -48.83
CA GLN A 173 -73.03 161.58 -48.04
C GLN A 173 -72.92 160.17 -48.68
N ALA A 174 -72.71 160.08 -50.01
CA ALA A 174 -72.48 158.81 -50.70
C ALA A 174 -71.05 158.26 -50.47
N LEU A 175 -70.03 159.12 -50.50
CA LEU A 175 -68.63 158.72 -50.28
C LEU A 175 -68.39 158.15 -48.88
N GLN A 176 -69.05 158.68 -47.84
CA GLN A 176 -68.93 158.13 -46.49
C GLN A 176 -69.44 156.69 -46.36
N LYS A 177 -70.48 156.29 -47.13
CA LYS A 177 -70.96 154.89 -47.16
C LYS A 177 -69.93 153.94 -47.79
N GLN A 178 -69.26 154.37 -48.86
CA GLN A 178 -68.29 153.54 -49.57
C GLN A 178 -67.06 153.21 -48.70
N VAL A 179 -66.57 154.19 -47.94
CA VAL A 179 -65.45 154.00 -47.00
C VAL A 179 -65.82 153.03 -45.87
N ALA A 180 -67.06 153.08 -45.37
CA ALA A 180 -67.54 152.14 -44.35
C ALA A 180 -67.58 150.69 -44.85
N GLN A 181 -67.99 150.46 -46.11
CA GLN A 181 -67.99 149.11 -46.71
C GLN A 181 -66.59 148.52 -46.85
N GLN A 182 -65.62 149.29 -47.35
CA GLN A 182 -64.24 148.80 -47.50
C GLN A 182 -63.60 148.44 -46.16
N LYS A 183 -63.90 149.20 -45.11
CA LYS A 183 -63.39 148.98 -43.76
C LYS A 183 -63.91 147.70 -43.10
N ALA A 184 -65.11 147.25 -43.49
CA ALA A 184 -65.68 145.97 -43.09
C ALA A 184 -65.03 144.77 -43.83
N GLN A 185 -64.74 144.92 -45.13
CA GLN A 185 -64.07 143.86 -45.91
C GLN A 185 -62.65 143.55 -45.40
N ILE A 186 -61.90 144.57 -44.97
CA ILE A 186 -60.57 144.36 -44.34
C ILE A 186 -60.71 143.58 -43.03
N SER A 187 -61.71 143.92 -42.20
CA SER A 187 -62.16 143.15 -41.03
C SER A 187 -62.34 141.65 -41.31
N GLU A 188 -63.09 141.36 -42.37
CA GLU A 188 -63.43 139.98 -42.73
C GLU A 188 -62.24 139.19 -43.30
N LEU A 189 -61.30 139.84 -43.98
CA LEU A 189 -60.09 139.21 -44.51
C LEU A 189 -59.03 138.96 -43.43
N GLU A 190 -58.76 139.93 -42.56
CA GLU A 190 -57.84 139.75 -41.41
C GLU A 190 -58.29 138.55 -40.56
N ARG A 191 -59.61 138.42 -40.35
CA ARG A 191 -60.16 137.32 -39.57
C ARG A 191 -60.15 135.96 -40.29
N LYS A 192 -60.19 135.91 -41.62
CA LYS A 192 -60.00 134.65 -42.39
C LYS A 192 -58.55 134.17 -42.35
N LEU A 193 -57.58 135.10 -42.50
CA LEU A 193 -56.16 134.77 -42.48
C LEU A 193 -55.74 134.13 -41.15
N GLN A 194 -56.14 134.73 -40.04
CA GLN A 194 -55.76 134.25 -38.71
C GLN A 194 -56.41 132.89 -38.36
N LYS A 195 -57.55 132.55 -38.97
CA LYS A 195 -58.16 131.22 -38.82
C LYS A 195 -57.37 130.15 -39.58
N GLN A 196 -56.86 130.49 -40.78
CA GLN A 196 -55.96 129.62 -41.52
C GLN A 196 -54.60 129.44 -40.82
N GLU A 197 -54.08 130.47 -40.15
CA GLU A 197 -52.89 130.32 -39.30
C GLU A 197 -53.14 129.35 -38.13
N THR A 198 -54.27 129.46 -37.42
CA THR A 198 -54.59 128.50 -36.35
C THR A 198 -54.73 127.08 -36.88
N GLU A 199 -55.48 126.88 -37.97
CA GLU A 199 -55.66 125.55 -38.60
C GLU A 199 -54.32 124.97 -39.10
N ALA A 200 -53.42 125.80 -39.63
CA ALA A 200 -52.07 125.37 -40.03
C ALA A 200 -51.20 125.00 -38.82
N THR A 201 -51.25 125.75 -37.71
CA THR A 201 -50.51 125.39 -36.49
C THR A 201 -51.04 124.11 -35.83
N GLU A 202 -52.35 123.85 -35.89
CA GLU A 202 -52.94 122.59 -35.43
C GLU A 202 -52.51 121.40 -36.31
N GLN A 203 -52.46 121.56 -37.64
CA GLN A 203 -51.94 120.53 -38.54
C GLN A 203 -50.44 120.26 -38.33
N ILE A 204 -49.62 121.30 -38.16
CA ILE A 204 -48.18 121.16 -37.89
C ILE A 204 -47.94 120.42 -36.57
N THR A 205 -48.68 120.79 -35.50
CA THR A 205 -48.55 120.12 -34.20
C THR A 205 -49.08 118.68 -34.21
N PHE A 206 -50.13 118.38 -34.98
CA PHE A 206 -50.58 117.00 -35.20
C PHE A 206 -49.52 116.17 -35.94
N LEU A 207 -49.00 116.67 -37.06
CA LEU A 207 -47.98 115.97 -37.85
C LEU A 207 -46.66 115.78 -37.09
N GLN A 208 -46.25 116.74 -36.25
CA GLN A 208 -45.09 116.55 -35.38
C GLN A 208 -45.35 115.51 -34.28
N LYS A 209 -46.58 115.41 -33.76
CA LYS A 209 -46.94 114.35 -32.81
C LYS A 209 -46.92 112.97 -33.48
N GLU A 210 -47.44 112.87 -34.69
CA GLU A 210 -47.45 111.62 -35.49
C GLU A 210 -46.03 111.21 -35.91
N LEU A 211 -45.19 112.16 -36.35
CA LEU A 211 -43.78 111.93 -36.66
C LEU A 211 -43.00 111.43 -35.42
N ASN A 212 -43.20 112.07 -34.26
CA ASN A 212 -42.58 111.63 -33.01
C ASN A 212 -43.05 110.22 -32.62
N GLN A 213 -44.32 109.88 -32.84
CA GLN A 213 -44.86 108.55 -32.57
C GLN A 213 -44.24 107.48 -33.50
N GLN A 214 -44.11 107.78 -34.80
CA GLN A 214 -43.41 106.92 -35.77
C GLN A 214 -41.92 106.77 -35.42
N GLN A 215 -41.26 107.84 -34.97
CA GLN A 215 -39.88 107.77 -34.50
C GLN A 215 -39.75 106.83 -33.29
N THR A 216 -40.61 106.97 -32.27
CA THR A 216 -40.59 106.05 -31.11
C THR A 216 -40.87 104.59 -31.50
N GLN A 217 -41.81 104.33 -32.42
CA GLN A 217 -42.08 102.98 -32.92
C GLN A 217 -40.89 102.40 -33.71
N THR A 218 -40.19 103.24 -34.47
CA THR A 218 -38.98 102.84 -35.21
C THR A 218 -37.84 102.53 -34.26
N ASP A 219 -37.64 103.34 -33.23
CA ASP A 219 -36.60 103.13 -32.22
C ASP A 219 -36.88 101.87 -31.37
N GLU A 220 -38.14 101.61 -31.00
CA GLU A 220 -38.59 100.36 -30.36
C GLU A 220 -38.35 99.13 -31.26
N GLN A 221 -38.64 99.24 -32.56
CA GLN A 221 -38.34 98.17 -33.53
C GLN A 221 -36.84 97.93 -33.67
N ILE A 222 -36.01 98.97 -33.73
CA ILE A 222 -34.54 98.85 -33.78
C ILE A 222 -34.03 98.12 -32.53
N GLN A 223 -34.50 98.49 -31.34
CA GLN A 223 -34.14 97.80 -30.10
C GLN A 223 -34.60 96.34 -30.09
N SER A 224 -35.81 96.06 -30.59
CA SER A 224 -36.33 94.70 -30.75
C SER A 224 -35.45 93.86 -31.68
N TYR A 225 -35.10 94.37 -32.86
CA TYR A 225 -34.19 93.71 -33.81
C TYR A 225 -32.80 93.47 -33.22
N GLN A 226 -32.21 94.44 -32.52
CA GLN A 226 -30.93 94.28 -31.83
C GLN A 226 -30.99 93.18 -30.75
N SER A 227 -32.09 93.09 -29.99
CA SER A 227 -32.28 92.02 -28.99
C SER A 227 -32.43 90.64 -29.64
N LEU A 228 -33.11 90.56 -30.79
CA LEU A 228 -33.26 89.33 -31.58
C LEU A 228 -31.93 88.90 -32.23
N GLU A 229 -31.12 89.85 -32.70
CA GLU A 229 -29.79 89.57 -33.24
C GLU A 229 -28.86 89.03 -32.15
N GLN A 230 -28.83 89.68 -30.97
CA GLN A 230 -28.08 89.17 -29.82
C GLN A 230 -28.53 87.77 -29.41
N ARG A 231 -29.85 87.51 -29.37
CA ARG A 231 -30.41 86.18 -29.09
C ARG A 231 -30.03 85.14 -30.15
N SER A 232 -30.02 85.53 -31.43
CA SER A 232 -29.63 84.65 -32.54
C SER A 232 -28.14 84.31 -32.48
N GLN A 233 -27.27 85.30 -32.23
CA GLN A 233 -25.84 85.09 -32.03
C GLN A 233 -25.57 84.17 -30.82
N GLU A 234 -26.31 84.34 -29.73
CA GLU A 234 -26.19 83.50 -28.53
C GLU A 234 -26.66 82.06 -28.79
N GLN A 235 -27.80 81.88 -29.47
CA GLN A 235 -28.25 80.57 -29.93
C GLN A 235 -27.22 79.91 -30.87
N GLN A 236 -26.59 80.67 -31.76
CA GLN A 236 -25.56 80.16 -32.66
C GLN A 236 -24.30 79.69 -31.91
N LYS A 237 -23.88 80.41 -30.85
CA LYS A 237 -22.81 79.95 -29.94
C LYS A 237 -23.20 78.65 -29.24
N GLN A 238 -24.42 78.56 -28.70
CA GLN A 238 -24.92 77.36 -28.02
C GLN A 238 -24.99 76.16 -28.97
N ILE A 239 -25.47 76.33 -30.20
CA ILE A 239 -25.45 75.30 -31.24
C ILE A 239 -24.02 74.85 -31.52
N THR A 240 -23.07 75.77 -31.66
CA THR A 240 -21.66 75.46 -31.92
C THR A 240 -21.03 74.69 -30.75
N GLN A 241 -21.33 75.08 -29.50
CA GLN A 241 -20.88 74.37 -28.30
C GLN A 241 -21.47 72.96 -28.21
N LEU A 242 -22.77 72.79 -28.47
CA LEU A 242 -23.44 71.48 -28.48
C LEU A 242 -22.90 70.57 -29.58
N GLN A 243 -22.61 71.10 -30.77
CA GLN A 243 -21.95 70.36 -31.85
C GLN A 243 -20.53 69.91 -31.44
N GLN A 244 -19.76 70.77 -30.77
CA GLN A 244 -18.44 70.42 -30.26
C GLN A 244 -18.52 69.35 -29.16
N GLN A 245 -19.45 69.46 -28.21
CA GLN A 245 -19.70 68.47 -27.17
C GLN A 245 -20.15 67.11 -27.76
N LEU A 246 -21.05 67.11 -28.76
CA LEU A 246 -21.46 65.90 -29.47
C LEU A 246 -20.28 65.23 -30.17
N LYS A 247 -19.46 66.01 -30.89
CA LYS A 247 -18.27 65.48 -31.57
C LYS A 247 -17.24 64.92 -30.59
N GLN A 248 -17.05 65.58 -29.45
CA GLN A 248 -16.20 65.08 -28.37
C GLN A 248 -16.77 63.78 -27.77
N LYS A 249 -18.07 63.73 -27.46
CA LYS A 249 -18.72 62.51 -26.92
C LYS A 249 -18.71 61.35 -27.90
N GLN A 250 -18.86 61.60 -29.20
CA GLN A 250 -18.67 60.59 -30.25
C GLN A 250 -17.23 60.09 -30.29
N SER A 251 -16.22 60.98 -30.19
CA SER A 251 -14.81 60.59 -30.12
C SER A 251 -14.50 59.74 -28.88
N GLU A 252 -14.97 60.15 -27.70
CA GLU A 252 -14.82 59.41 -26.44
C GLU A 252 -15.50 58.04 -26.52
N SER A 253 -16.74 57.98 -27.02
CA SER A 253 -17.48 56.73 -27.15
C SER A 253 -16.87 55.79 -28.18
N ASN A 254 -16.36 56.29 -29.30
CA ASN A 254 -15.67 55.47 -30.31
C ASN A 254 -14.34 54.93 -29.77
N SER A 255 -13.59 55.73 -29.01
CA SER A 255 -12.37 55.26 -28.32
C SER A 255 -12.70 54.15 -27.34
N HIS A 256 -13.75 54.31 -26.54
CA HIS A 256 -14.15 53.31 -25.55
C HIS A 256 -14.71 52.03 -26.19
N ILE A 257 -15.46 52.14 -27.30
CA ILE A 257 -15.87 50.98 -28.10
C ILE A 257 -14.64 50.22 -28.62
N SER A 258 -13.63 50.93 -29.15
CA SER A 258 -12.39 50.30 -29.62
C SER A 258 -11.62 49.58 -28.51
N GLU A 259 -11.57 50.13 -27.29
CA GLU A 259 -10.98 49.46 -26.13
C GLU A 259 -11.78 48.21 -25.73
N LEU A 260 -13.11 48.29 -25.70
CA LEU A 260 -13.98 47.15 -25.36
C LEU A 260 -13.90 46.04 -26.41
N GLU A 261 -13.81 46.37 -27.69
CA GLU A 261 -13.57 45.41 -28.78
C GLU A 261 -12.21 44.71 -28.65
N GLN A 262 -11.15 45.46 -28.28
CA GLN A 262 -9.84 44.87 -28.00
C GLN A 262 -9.90 43.93 -26.79
N GLN A 263 -10.49 44.36 -25.68
CA GLN A 263 -10.64 43.54 -24.47
C GLN A 263 -11.48 42.28 -24.74
N LEU A 264 -12.55 42.37 -25.54
CA LEU A 264 -13.33 41.20 -25.96
C LEU A 264 -12.48 40.21 -26.76
N LYS A 265 -11.65 40.70 -27.68
CA LYS A 265 -10.76 39.87 -28.49
C LYS A 265 -9.66 39.20 -27.66
N GLU A 266 -9.07 39.91 -26.71
CA GLU A 266 -8.10 39.36 -25.75
C GLU A 266 -8.75 38.32 -24.82
N ASN A 267 -9.94 38.59 -24.29
CA ASN A 267 -10.68 37.63 -23.46
C ASN A 267 -11.09 36.37 -24.25
N GLN A 268 -11.47 36.51 -25.53
CA GLN A 268 -11.72 35.36 -26.41
C GLN A 268 -10.44 34.55 -26.66
N ALA A 269 -9.30 35.20 -26.89
CA ALA A 269 -8.01 34.53 -27.03
C ALA A 269 -7.63 33.76 -25.75
N GLN A 270 -7.73 34.40 -24.57
CA GLN A 270 -7.48 33.76 -23.27
C GLN A 270 -8.43 32.58 -23.02
N ALA A 271 -9.72 32.71 -23.32
CA ALA A 271 -10.69 31.63 -23.18
C ALA A 271 -10.37 30.43 -24.11
N THR A 272 -9.94 30.68 -25.35
CA THR A 272 -9.49 29.60 -26.25
C THR A 272 -8.20 28.94 -25.77
N GLN A 273 -7.23 29.70 -25.25
CA GLN A 273 -5.99 29.17 -24.68
C GLN A 273 -6.25 28.33 -23.41
N GLN A 274 -7.13 28.81 -22.51
CA GLN A 274 -7.56 28.06 -21.33
C GLN A 274 -8.28 26.76 -21.71
N LYS A 275 -9.13 26.78 -22.75
CA LYS A 275 -9.80 25.58 -23.24
C LYS A 275 -8.80 24.54 -23.77
N GLN A 276 -7.80 24.96 -24.54
CA GLN A 276 -6.73 24.08 -25.03
C GLN A 276 -5.90 23.51 -23.86
N SER A 277 -5.55 24.35 -22.89
CA SER A 277 -4.84 23.92 -21.67
C SER A 277 -5.64 22.88 -20.87
N TYR A 278 -6.95 23.09 -20.70
CA TYR A 278 -7.83 22.12 -20.04
C TYR A 278 -7.91 20.79 -20.80
N GLN A 279 -8.01 20.82 -22.13
CA GLN A 279 -8.02 19.60 -22.95
C GLN A 279 -6.69 18.83 -22.85
N ALA A 280 -5.55 19.52 -22.87
CA ALA A 280 -4.24 18.90 -22.68
C ALA A 280 -4.09 18.28 -21.27
N LEU A 281 -4.58 18.98 -20.24
CA LEU A 281 -4.55 18.47 -18.87
C LEU A 281 -5.48 17.25 -18.68
N GLN A 282 -6.64 17.23 -19.36
CA GLN A 282 -7.54 16.09 -19.37
C GLN A 282 -6.90 14.86 -20.05
N GLN A 283 -6.24 15.04 -21.19
CA GLN A 283 -5.48 13.98 -21.86
C GLN A 283 -4.35 13.43 -20.97
N GLN A 284 -3.57 14.30 -20.33
CA GLN A 284 -2.55 13.89 -19.38
C GLN A 284 -3.13 13.11 -18.20
N LEU A 285 -4.32 13.49 -17.70
CA LEU A 285 -4.98 12.77 -16.61
C LEU A 285 -5.44 11.38 -17.04
N GLU A 286 -5.97 11.22 -18.26
CA GLU A 286 -6.29 9.92 -18.84
C GLU A 286 -5.03 9.05 -19.02
N GLU A 287 -3.92 9.61 -19.54
CA GLU A 287 -2.62 8.91 -19.64
C GLU A 287 -2.04 8.49 -18.27
N LYS A 288 -2.21 9.32 -17.22
CA LYS A 288 -1.83 8.91 -15.86
C LYS A 288 -2.75 7.81 -15.33
N GLN A 289 -4.04 7.86 -15.63
CA GLN A 289 -4.99 6.84 -15.17
C GLN A 289 -4.75 5.48 -15.82
N THR A 290 -4.46 5.43 -17.14
CA THR A 290 -4.07 4.19 -17.81
C THR A 290 -2.74 3.68 -17.25
N ARG A 291 -1.75 4.55 -17.07
CA ARG A 291 -0.45 4.14 -16.51
C ARG A 291 -0.53 3.63 -15.07
N ILE A 292 -1.44 4.18 -14.24
CA ILE A 292 -1.71 3.64 -12.90
C ILE A 292 -2.30 2.24 -13.02
N SER A 293 -3.29 2.02 -13.89
CA SER A 293 -3.88 0.69 -14.10
C SER A 293 -2.86 -0.34 -14.59
N GLU A 294 -1.93 0.03 -15.47
CA GLU A 294 -0.82 -0.83 -15.91
C GLU A 294 0.11 -1.20 -14.74
N LEU A 295 0.47 -0.23 -13.90
CA LEU A 295 1.34 -0.44 -12.74
C LEU A 295 0.66 -1.29 -11.66
N GLU A 296 -0.65 -1.13 -11.45
CA GLU A 296 -1.45 -1.98 -10.56
C GLU A 296 -1.50 -3.44 -11.06
N GLN A 297 -1.65 -3.65 -12.38
CA GLN A 297 -1.57 -4.98 -12.98
C GLN A 297 -0.18 -5.60 -12.82
N GLN A 298 0.89 -4.84 -13.10
CA GLN A 298 2.27 -5.30 -12.88
C GLN A 298 2.57 -5.59 -11.41
N LEU A 299 1.98 -4.85 -10.48
CA LEU A 299 2.11 -5.12 -9.04
C LEU A 299 1.45 -6.46 -8.66
N GLN A 300 0.25 -6.75 -9.17
CA GLN A 300 -0.42 -8.03 -8.96
C GLN A 300 0.36 -9.21 -9.56
N GLU A 301 0.91 -9.05 -10.76
CA GLU A 301 1.75 -10.08 -11.40
C GLU A 301 3.02 -10.36 -10.58
N ASN A 302 3.71 -9.32 -10.10
CA ASN A 302 4.87 -9.48 -9.20
C ASN A 302 4.50 -10.14 -7.87
N GLN A 303 3.33 -9.84 -7.28
CA GLN A 303 2.85 -10.50 -6.07
C GLN A 303 2.58 -11.99 -6.29
N ALA A 304 1.98 -12.36 -7.44
CA ALA A 304 1.77 -13.76 -7.80
C ALA A 304 3.09 -14.51 -8.05
N LEU A 305 4.06 -13.87 -8.73
CA LEU A 305 5.40 -14.43 -8.91
C LEU A 305 6.14 -14.62 -7.57
N GLN A 306 5.99 -13.69 -6.62
CA GLN A 306 6.57 -13.81 -5.29
C GLN A 306 5.98 -15.00 -4.52
N GLN A 307 4.66 -15.18 -4.55
CA GLN A 307 4.00 -16.36 -3.95
C GLN A 307 4.50 -17.67 -4.56
N GLN A 308 4.63 -17.74 -5.89
CA GLN A 308 5.20 -18.91 -6.56
C GLN A 308 6.65 -19.17 -6.14
N LEU A 309 7.46 -18.12 -5.92
CA LEU A 309 8.86 -18.25 -5.51
C LEU A 309 8.95 -18.78 -4.06
N GLU A 310 8.11 -18.29 -3.16
CA GLU A 310 7.97 -18.81 -1.79
C GLU A 310 7.53 -20.30 -1.80
N GLU A 311 6.56 -20.69 -2.63
CA GLU A 311 6.18 -22.11 -2.84
C GLU A 311 7.31 -22.98 -3.39
N LYS A 312 8.17 -22.44 -4.28
CA LYS A 312 9.36 -23.17 -4.74
C LYS A 312 10.40 -23.31 -3.64
N GLN A 313 10.58 -22.30 -2.78
CA GLN A 313 11.54 -22.37 -1.68
C GLN A 313 11.11 -23.35 -0.59
N THR A 314 9.83 -23.39 -0.21
CA THR A 314 9.32 -24.42 0.71
C THR A 314 9.51 -25.82 0.12
N ARG A 315 9.20 -26.01 -1.17
CA ARG A 315 9.39 -27.29 -1.85
C ARG A 315 10.86 -27.72 -1.97
N ILE A 316 11.79 -26.78 -2.10
CA ILE A 316 13.23 -27.07 -2.06
C ILE A 316 13.63 -27.58 -0.67
N GLY A 317 13.19 -26.91 0.40
CA GLY A 317 13.46 -27.37 1.78
C GLY A 317 12.90 -28.77 2.08
N GLU A 318 11.69 -29.09 1.59
CA GLU A 318 11.13 -30.45 1.69
C GLU A 318 12.00 -31.49 0.98
N LEU A 319 12.52 -31.17 -0.23
CA LEU A 319 13.37 -32.07 -1.01
C LEU A 319 14.76 -32.23 -0.38
N GLU A 320 15.32 -31.18 0.22
CA GLU A 320 16.58 -31.25 0.97
C GLU A 320 16.45 -32.14 2.22
N GLN A 321 15.32 -32.05 2.94
CA GLN A 321 15.03 -32.94 4.07
C GLN A 321 14.88 -34.40 3.61
N GLN A 322 14.16 -34.65 2.52
CA GLN A 322 14.03 -36.00 1.93
C GLN A 322 15.39 -36.55 1.45
N LEU A 323 16.28 -35.70 0.95
CA LEU A 323 17.63 -36.11 0.54
C LEU A 323 18.47 -36.54 1.76
N GLN A 324 18.40 -35.81 2.87
CA GLN A 324 19.08 -36.18 4.12
C GLN A 324 18.56 -37.50 4.69
N GLU A 325 17.23 -37.73 4.67
CA GLU A 325 16.63 -38.98 5.12
C GLU A 325 17.09 -40.18 4.26
N ASN A 326 17.14 -40.02 2.94
CA ASN A 326 17.67 -41.06 2.04
C ASN A 326 19.17 -41.33 2.27
N GLN A 327 19.98 -40.31 2.53
CA GLN A 327 21.39 -40.48 2.88
C GLN A 327 21.58 -41.26 4.19
N ALA A 328 20.77 -40.98 5.22
CA ALA A 328 20.79 -41.72 6.47
C ALA A 328 20.35 -43.19 6.28
N LEU A 329 19.31 -43.45 5.47
CA LEU A 329 18.89 -44.80 5.12
C LEU A 329 19.95 -45.57 4.33
N GLN A 330 20.68 -44.90 3.43
CA GLN A 330 21.79 -45.52 2.70
C GLN A 330 22.93 -45.93 3.63
N GLN A 331 23.33 -45.06 4.57
CA GLN A 331 24.33 -45.39 5.58
C GLN A 331 23.90 -46.60 6.44
N GLN A 332 22.64 -46.63 6.89
CA GLN A 332 22.11 -47.79 7.62
C GLN A 332 22.14 -49.08 6.77
N LEU A 333 21.87 -49.00 5.47
CA LEU A 333 21.93 -50.15 4.57
C LEU A 333 23.38 -50.65 4.42
N GLU A 334 24.35 -49.76 4.27
CA GLU A 334 25.78 -50.09 4.24
C GLU A 334 26.23 -50.76 5.57
N GLU A 335 25.80 -50.24 6.74
CA GLU A 335 26.04 -50.88 8.05
C GLU A 335 25.38 -52.26 8.18
N LYS A 336 24.18 -52.47 7.62
CA LYS A 336 23.56 -53.81 7.59
C LYS A 336 24.33 -54.74 6.67
N GLN A 337 24.83 -54.27 5.53
CA GLN A 337 25.56 -55.07 4.56
C GLN A 337 26.92 -55.53 5.12
N THR A 338 27.67 -54.65 5.80
CA THR A 338 28.90 -55.04 6.50
C THR A 338 28.61 -56.05 7.61
N ARG A 339 27.55 -55.82 8.41
CA ARG A 339 27.16 -56.76 9.47
C ARG A 339 26.72 -58.13 8.95
N ILE A 340 26.07 -58.20 7.78
CA ILE A 340 25.75 -59.47 7.11
C ILE A 340 27.05 -60.18 6.72
N SER A 341 27.99 -59.48 6.09
CA SER A 341 29.28 -60.06 5.71
C SER A 341 30.09 -60.58 6.91
N GLU A 342 30.06 -59.89 8.05
CA GLU A 342 30.67 -60.36 9.30
C GLU A 342 30.01 -61.66 9.81
N LEU A 343 28.67 -61.72 9.79
CA LEU A 343 27.92 -62.89 10.25
C LEU A 343 28.09 -64.09 9.31
N GLU A 344 28.20 -63.87 8.00
CA GLU A 344 28.53 -64.89 7.01
C GLU A 344 29.94 -65.45 7.23
N GLN A 345 30.92 -64.59 7.52
CA GLN A 345 32.27 -65.04 7.89
C GLN A 345 32.24 -65.88 9.19
N GLN A 346 31.58 -65.41 10.25
CA GLN A 346 31.46 -66.14 11.52
C GLN A 346 30.75 -67.49 11.35
N LEU A 347 29.73 -67.56 10.49
CA LEU A 347 29.04 -68.81 10.17
C LEU A 347 29.96 -69.81 9.46
N ASN A 348 30.75 -69.33 8.49
CA ASN A 348 31.72 -70.17 7.77
C ASN A 348 32.84 -70.69 8.70
N GLU A 349 33.34 -69.84 9.61
CA GLU A 349 34.33 -70.23 10.63
C GLU A 349 33.76 -71.30 11.58
N GLN A 350 32.52 -71.14 12.05
CA GLN A 350 31.84 -72.16 12.88
C GLN A 350 31.59 -73.47 12.11
N GLN A 351 31.19 -73.41 10.83
CA GLN A 351 31.03 -74.61 10.00
C GLN A 351 32.35 -75.36 9.82
N ALA A 352 33.46 -74.65 9.59
CA ALA A 352 34.80 -75.24 9.51
C ALA A 352 35.21 -75.90 10.84
N GLN A 353 34.94 -75.24 11.98
CA GLN A 353 35.21 -75.79 13.31
C GLN A 353 34.39 -77.06 13.59
N VAL A 354 33.10 -77.08 13.23
CA VAL A 354 32.24 -78.27 13.36
C VAL A 354 32.73 -79.41 12.45
N ALA A 355 33.17 -79.12 11.22
CA ALA A 355 33.76 -80.12 10.33
C ALA A 355 35.04 -80.74 10.93
N GLN A 356 35.91 -79.93 11.51
CA GLN A 356 37.13 -80.40 12.20
C GLN A 356 36.80 -81.24 13.44
N GLN A 357 35.81 -80.82 14.24
CA GLN A 357 35.34 -81.60 15.39
C GLN A 357 34.76 -82.96 14.97
N ASN A 358 33.97 -83.01 13.89
CA ASN A 358 33.43 -84.26 13.35
C ASN A 358 34.53 -85.21 12.85
N GLN A 359 35.58 -84.70 12.20
CA GLN A 359 36.75 -85.52 11.81
C GLN A 359 37.48 -86.08 13.03
N SER A 360 37.68 -85.26 14.07
CA SER A 360 38.27 -85.69 15.34
C SER A 360 37.43 -86.77 16.03
N TYR A 361 36.10 -86.60 16.05
CA TYR A 361 35.16 -87.59 16.59
C TYR A 361 35.22 -88.91 15.83
N GLN A 362 35.24 -88.89 14.49
CA GLN A 362 35.38 -90.09 13.66
C GLN A 362 36.71 -90.82 13.91
N ALA A 363 37.82 -90.09 14.01
CA ALA A 363 39.12 -90.67 14.33
C ALA A 363 39.15 -91.30 15.73
N LEU A 364 38.52 -90.66 16.74
CA LEU A 364 38.40 -91.21 18.08
C LEU A 364 37.48 -92.45 18.12
N GLN A 365 36.41 -92.47 17.32
CA GLN A 365 35.52 -93.62 17.17
C GLN A 365 36.26 -94.82 16.56
N GLN A 366 37.07 -94.61 15.51
CA GLN A 366 37.93 -95.65 14.92
C GLN A 366 38.95 -96.18 15.93
N GLN A 367 39.64 -95.30 16.67
CA GLN A 367 40.56 -95.72 17.73
C GLN A 367 39.86 -96.54 18.82
N LEU A 368 38.62 -96.18 19.19
CA LEU A 368 37.85 -96.93 20.18
C LEU A 368 37.46 -98.33 19.66
N GLU A 369 37.10 -98.44 18.38
CA GLU A 369 36.83 -99.72 17.71
C GLU A 369 38.10 -100.60 17.65
N GLU A 370 39.26 -100.03 17.28
CA GLU A 370 40.57 -100.71 17.31
C GLU A 370 40.97 -101.16 18.73
N LYS A 371 40.66 -100.38 19.77
CA LYS A 371 40.89 -100.83 21.15
C LYS A 371 39.94 -101.96 21.53
N GLN A 372 38.69 -101.92 21.10
CA GLN A 372 37.70 -102.95 21.41
C GLN A 372 38.04 -104.28 20.74
N THR A 373 38.46 -104.28 19.46
CA THR A 373 38.94 -105.49 18.79
C THR A 373 40.20 -106.02 19.47
N ARG A 374 41.16 -105.16 19.81
CA ARG A 374 42.38 -105.58 20.51
C ARG A 374 42.13 -106.15 21.91
N ILE A 375 41.13 -105.64 22.64
CA ILE A 375 40.69 -106.23 23.91
C ILE A 375 40.14 -107.64 23.67
N SER A 376 39.25 -107.81 22.68
CA SER A 376 38.68 -109.12 22.35
C SER A 376 39.74 -110.15 21.91
N GLU A 377 40.75 -109.73 21.12
CA GLU A 377 41.90 -110.58 20.79
C GLU A 377 42.69 -111.01 22.04
N LEU A 378 42.94 -110.09 22.97
CA LEU A 378 43.68 -110.39 24.20
C LEU A 378 42.87 -111.26 25.16
N GLU A 379 41.55 -111.10 25.22
CA GLU A 379 40.64 -111.98 25.96
C GLU A 379 40.65 -113.40 25.39
N GLN A 380 40.59 -113.54 24.06
CA GLN A 380 40.73 -114.85 23.39
C GLN A 380 42.10 -115.48 23.67
N GLN A 381 43.20 -114.74 23.51
CA GLN A 381 44.55 -115.24 23.80
C GLN A 381 44.71 -115.65 25.27
N LEU A 382 44.09 -114.91 26.20
CA LEU A 382 44.11 -115.24 27.62
C LEU A 382 43.31 -116.53 27.89
N GLN A 383 42.15 -116.71 27.26
CA GLN A 383 41.37 -117.94 27.34
C GLN A 383 42.12 -119.14 26.74
N GLU A 384 42.73 -119.01 25.56
CA GLU A 384 43.54 -120.05 24.93
C GLU A 384 44.70 -120.48 25.83
N ASN A 385 45.48 -119.51 26.35
CA ASN A 385 46.56 -119.76 27.30
C ASN A 385 46.06 -120.45 28.59
N GLN A 386 44.89 -120.07 29.12
CA GLN A 386 44.28 -120.75 30.27
C GLN A 386 43.95 -122.21 29.96
N THR A 387 43.35 -122.49 28.79
CA THR A 387 43.03 -123.87 28.39
C THR A 387 44.28 -124.72 28.14
N GLN A 388 45.32 -124.16 27.53
CA GLN A 388 46.60 -124.86 27.35
C GLN A 388 47.25 -125.16 28.69
N THR A 389 47.33 -124.17 29.59
CA THR A 389 47.89 -124.33 30.94
C THR A 389 47.13 -125.39 31.73
N ALA A 390 45.80 -125.42 31.64
CA ALA A 390 44.98 -126.45 32.27
C ALA A 390 45.26 -127.85 31.70
N SER A 391 45.41 -127.99 30.38
CA SER A 391 45.78 -129.27 29.75
C SER A 391 47.20 -129.73 30.11
N GLU A 392 48.15 -128.81 30.25
CA GLU A 392 49.51 -129.12 30.72
C GLU A 392 49.51 -129.56 32.18
N ILE A 393 48.73 -128.90 33.05
CA ILE A 393 48.52 -129.34 34.44
C ILE A 393 47.90 -130.74 34.48
N GLU A 394 46.88 -131.02 33.67
CA GLU A 394 46.23 -132.35 33.61
C GLU A 394 47.23 -133.43 33.17
N LYS A 395 48.03 -133.17 32.13
CA LYS A 395 49.10 -134.09 31.67
C LYS A 395 50.15 -134.34 32.75
N LEU A 396 50.59 -133.30 33.44
CA LEU A 396 51.55 -133.43 34.55
C LEU A 396 50.94 -134.20 35.73
N GLN A 397 49.66 -134.03 36.04
CA GLN A 397 48.95 -134.82 37.05
C GLN A 397 48.84 -136.30 36.64
N GLN A 398 48.54 -136.60 35.38
CA GLN A 398 48.55 -137.98 34.86
C GLN A 398 49.94 -138.62 34.98
N GLN A 399 50.99 -137.93 34.53
CA GLN A 399 52.38 -138.40 34.66
C GLN A 399 52.80 -138.60 36.13
N LEU A 400 52.39 -137.70 37.03
CA LEU A 400 52.65 -137.84 38.47
C LEU A 400 51.95 -139.08 39.05
N ASN A 401 50.70 -139.35 38.67
CA ASN A 401 49.95 -140.52 39.08
C ASN A 401 50.55 -141.83 38.52
N GLU A 402 51.02 -141.82 37.27
CA GLU A 402 51.77 -142.94 36.69
C GLU A 402 53.08 -143.20 37.44
N GLN A 403 53.87 -142.15 37.72
CA GLN A 403 55.10 -142.30 38.51
C GLN A 403 54.82 -142.78 39.93
N GLN A 404 53.78 -142.25 40.59
CA GLN A 404 53.36 -142.73 41.91
C GLN A 404 52.96 -144.21 41.87
N THR A 405 52.28 -144.65 40.80
CA THR A 405 51.93 -146.06 40.60
C THR A 405 53.17 -146.92 40.37
N GLN A 406 54.15 -146.47 39.57
CA GLN A 406 55.43 -147.17 39.39
C GLN A 406 56.24 -147.23 40.70
N VAL A 407 56.26 -146.16 41.48
CA VAL A 407 56.90 -146.12 42.81
C VAL A 407 56.22 -147.09 43.76
N ASN A 408 54.90 -147.16 43.78
CA ASN A 408 54.15 -148.12 44.59
C ASN A 408 54.44 -149.57 44.17
N GLN A 409 54.49 -149.86 42.86
CA GLN A 409 54.87 -151.17 42.31
C GLN A 409 56.32 -151.55 42.67
N LYS A 410 57.28 -150.63 42.50
CA LYS A 410 58.69 -150.83 42.89
C LYS A 410 58.82 -151.03 44.40
N THR A 411 58.05 -150.32 45.21
CA THR A 411 58.01 -150.47 46.67
C THR A 411 57.47 -151.85 47.07
N ALA A 412 56.39 -152.32 46.45
CA ALA A 412 55.85 -153.66 46.69
C ALA A 412 56.83 -154.76 46.23
N SER A 413 57.48 -154.58 45.08
CA SER A 413 58.54 -155.47 44.59
C SER A 413 59.73 -155.52 45.56
N TYR A 414 60.20 -154.35 46.04
CA TYR A 414 61.26 -154.24 47.05
C TYR A 414 60.88 -154.94 48.37
N GLN A 415 59.65 -154.77 48.86
CA GLN A 415 59.15 -155.48 50.04
C GLN A 415 59.09 -157.00 49.82
N SER A 416 58.73 -157.46 48.62
CA SER A 416 58.76 -158.89 48.26
C SER A 416 60.19 -159.44 48.25
N LEU A 417 61.12 -158.73 47.61
CA LEU A 417 62.56 -159.04 47.63
C LEU A 417 63.14 -159.02 49.04
N GLN A 418 62.73 -158.07 49.90
CA GLN A 418 63.14 -158.00 51.29
C GLN A 418 62.63 -159.21 52.09
N LYS A 419 61.37 -159.63 51.89
CA LYS A 419 60.83 -160.86 52.48
C LYS A 419 61.58 -162.11 51.99
N GLN A 420 61.86 -162.20 50.70
CA GLN A 420 62.62 -163.30 50.12
C GLN A 420 64.06 -163.36 50.66
N SER A 421 64.73 -162.21 50.78
CA SER A 421 66.05 -162.09 51.38
C SER A 421 66.04 -162.50 52.86
N ALA A 422 65.05 -162.08 53.65
CA ALA A 422 64.88 -162.52 55.03
C ALA A 422 64.59 -164.03 55.15
N GLN A 423 63.81 -164.60 54.23
CA GLN A 423 63.59 -166.06 54.15
C GLN A 423 64.88 -166.82 53.82
N GLN A 424 65.65 -166.32 52.85
CA GLN A 424 66.96 -166.89 52.50
C GLN A 424 67.94 -166.79 53.67
N GLN A 425 67.97 -165.67 54.39
CA GLN A 425 68.79 -165.50 55.58
C GLN A 425 68.41 -166.49 56.69
N ALA A 426 67.11 -166.66 56.99
CA ALA A 426 66.63 -167.66 57.94
C ALA A 426 66.93 -169.11 57.48
N GLN A 427 66.92 -169.36 56.17
CA GLN A 427 67.31 -170.65 55.60
C GLN A 427 68.82 -170.90 55.73
N ILE A 428 69.65 -169.87 55.54
CA ILE A 428 71.09 -169.92 55.82
C ILE A 428 71.34 -170.19 57.31
N GLU A 429 70.72 -169.46 58.24
CA GLU A 429 70.85 -169.71 59.68
C GLU A 429 70.41 -171.14 60.08
N SER A 430 69.39 -171.68 59.43
CA SER A 430 68.93 -173.05 59.62
C SER A 430 69.96 -174.07 59.11
N LEU A 431 70.52 -173.84 57.92
CA LEU A 431 71.59 -174.65 57.34
C LEU A 431 72.88 -174.57 58.17
N GLU A 432 73.24 -173.40 58.70
CA GLU A 432 74.38 -173.19 59.60
C GLU A 432 74.18 -173.93 60.94
N LYS A 433 72.96 -173.95 61.49
CA LYS A 433 72.60 -174.77 62.66
C LYS A 433 72.67 -176.27 62.36
N GLN A 434 72.20 -176.70 61.19
CA GLN A 434 72.32 -178.10 60.75
C GLN A 434 73.79 -178.49 60.54
N LEU A 435 74.61 -177.61 59.95
CA LEU A 435 76.04 -177.79 59.79
C LEU A 435 76.72 -177.90 61.16
N HIS A 436 76.41 -177.03 62.12
CA HIS A 436 76.91 -177.12 63.50
C HIS A 436 76.46 -178.41 64.20
N GLN A 437 75.23 -178.87 63.99
CA GLN A 437 74.75 -180.15 64.52
C GLN A 437 75.51 -181.33 63.89
N GLN A 438 75.69 -181.36 62.57
CA GLN A 438 76.47 -182.39 61.90
C GLN A 438 77.94 -182.36 62.35
N GLN A 439 78.54 -181.17 62.48
CA GLN A 439 79.93 -181.03 62.93
C GLN A 439 80.09 -181.44 64.40
N SER A 440 79.09 -181.19 65.25
CA SER A 440 79.02 -181.73 66.61
C SER A 440 78.89 -183.26 66.62
N GLN A 441 78.05 -183.84 65.76
CA GLN A 441 77.92 -185.30 65.60
C GLN A 441 79.22 -185.94 65.10
N VAL A 442 79.88 -185.34 64.11
CA VAL A 442 81.19 -185.79 63.59
C VAL A 442 82.27 -185.69 64.67
N ASN A 443 82.28 -184.61 65.47
CA ASN A 443 83.19 -184.48 66.60
C ASN A 443 82.92 -185.54 67.67
N GLN A 444 81.66 -185.83 68.01
CA GLN A 444 81.32 -186.93 68.92
C GLN A 444 81.72 -188.31 68.36
N GLN A 445 81.60 -188.53 67.05
CA GLN A 445 82.07 -189.75 66.40
C GLN A 445 83.60 -189.86 66.43
N LEU A 446 84.33 -188.76 66.22
CA LEU A 446 85.79 -188.69 66.35
C LEU A 446 86.23 -188.98 67.79
N GLU A 447 85.56 -188.39 68.78
CA GLU A 447 85.81 -188.63 70.21
C GLU A 447 85.60 -190.12 70.58
N GLN A 448 84.51 -190.73 70.09
CA GLN A 448 84.25 -192.17 70.27
C GLN A 448 85.30 -193.05 69.57
N LEU A 449 85.76 -192.65 68.38
CA LEU A 449 86.84 -193.31 67.65
C LEU A 449 88.20 -193.17 68.35
N GLN A 450 88.49 -192.02 68.96
CA GLN A 450 89.69 -191.81 69.77
C GLN A 450 89.66 -192.66 71.03
N GLN A 451 88.56 -192.67 71.79
CA GLN A 451 88.41 -193.55 72.97
C GLN A 451 88.48 -195.05 72.59
N SER A 452 87.98 -195.42 71.41
CA SER A 452 88.14 -196.76 70.83
C SER A 452 89.62 -197.07 70.53
N LEU A 453 90.34 -196.13 69.93
CA LEU A 453 91.78 -196.23 69.65
C LEU A 453 92.62 -196.32 70.93
N GLU A 454 92.36 -195.50 71.94
CA GLU A 454 93.03 -195.57 73.25
C GLU A 454 92.78 -196.91 73.93
N ARG A 455 91.53 -197.41 73.94
CA ARG A 455 91.22 -198.75 74.45
C ARG A 455 91.97 -199.84 73.68
N LYS A 456 92.10 -199.72 72.36
CA LYS A 456 92.89 -200.63 71.53
C LYS A 456 94.39 -200.54 71.81
N GLN A 457 94.93 -199.34 72.02
CA GLN A 457 96.34 -199.11 72.37
C GLN A 457 96.67 -199.65 73.77
N ALA A 458 95.81 -199.42 74.77
CA ALA A 458 95.94 -200.02 76.10
C ALA A 458 95.84 -201.56 76.04
N GLN A 459 94.96 -202.10 75.20
CA GLN A 459 94.86 -203.55 74.95
C GLN A 459 96.16 -204.10 74.36
N ILE A 460 96.74 -203.43 73.35
CA ILE A 460 98.04 -203.79 72.73
C ILE A 460 99.17 -203.70 73.76
N ALA A 461 99.24 -202.64 74.57
CA ALA A 461 100.25 -202.49 75.63
C ALA A 461 100.18 -203.66 76.63
N SER A 462 98.99 -204.01 77.10
CA SER A 462 98.78 -205.16 78.00
C SER A 462 99.16 -206.52 77.38
N GLN A 463 99.13 -206.62 76.04
CA GLN A 463 99.59 -207.82 75.32
C GLN A 463 101.11 -207.81 75.14
N ALA A 464 101.72 -206.64 74.88
CA ALA A 464 103.17 -206.49 74.79
C ALA A 464 103.87 -206.85 76.10
N GLU A 465 103.35 -206.41 77.26
CA GLU A 465 103.87 -206.79 78.58
C GLU A 465 103.79 -208.31 78.81
N LYS A 466 102.68 -208.96 78.41
CA LYS A 466 102.53 -210.42 78.51
C LYS A 466 103.51 -211.18 77.62
N TYR A 467 103.80 -210.69 76.41
CA TYR A 467 104.80 -211.28 75.53
C TYR A 467 106.22 -211.13 76.08
N ALA A 468 106.59 -209.95 76.57
CA ALA A 468 107.90 -209.70 77.18
C ALA A 468 108.16 -210.59 78.41
N ALA A 469 107.14 -210.81 79.25
CA ALA A 469 107.23 -211.74 80.38
C ALA A 469 107.44 -213.20 79.94
N LEU A 470 106.84 -213.61 78.83
CA LEU A 470 106.96 -214.96 78.27
C LEU A 470 108.35 -215.22 77.65
N GLU A 471 108.89 -214.22 76.96
CA GLU A 471 110.23 -214.26 76.34
C GLU A 471 111.34 -214.39 77.39
N LYS A 472 111.22 -213.66 78.51
CA LYS A 472 112.14 -213.79 79.65
C LYS A 472 112.16 -215.22 80.23
N ASN A 473 110.99 -215.84 80.36
CA ASN A 473 110.85 -217.21 80.88
C ASN A 473 111.50 -218.24 79.92
N CYS A 474 111.35 -218.06 78.60
CA CYS A 474 112.03 -218.89 77.60
C CYS A 474 113.57 -218.77 77.66
N LEU A 475 114.10 -217.58 77.97
CA LEU A 475 115.53 -217.36 78.17
C LEU A 475 116.06 -218.05 79.44
N GLU A 476 115.32 -217.93 80.55
CA GLU A 476 115.67 -218.59 81.81
C GLU A 476 115.68 -220.13 81.63
N GLN A 477 114.66 -220.72 80.99
CA GLN A 477 114.61 -222.16 80.69
C GLN A 477 115.75 -222.63 79.78
N LYS A 478 116.13 -221.85 78.75
CA LYS A 478 117.31 -222.18 77.91
C LYS A 478 118.61 -222.24 78.71
N SER A 479 118.79 -221.34 79.67
CA SER A 479 120.02 -221.34 80.51
C SER A 479 120.09 -222.55 81.45
N ALA A 480 118.94 -222.99 81.99
CA ALA A 480 118.84 -224.19 82.81
C ALA A 480 119.16 -225.48 82.02
N ILE A 481 118.66 -225.60 80.79
CA ILE A 481 118.95 -226.76 79.91
C ILE A 481 120.45 -226.86 79.61
N ALA A 482 121.10 -225.73 79.26
CA ALA A 482 122.52 -225.70 78.95
C ALA A 482 123.42 -226.11 80.15
N GLN A 483 123.00 -225.80 81.39
CA GLN A 483 123.71 -226.25 82.60
C GLN A 483 123.57 -227.76 82.82
N LEU A 484 122.37 -228.33 82.62
CA LEU A 484 122.12 -229.76 82.78
C LEU A 484 122.87 -230.61 81.74
N GLU A 485 122.98 -230.14 80.50
CA GLU A 485 123.78 -230.82 79.46
C GLU A 485 125.27 -230.84 79.80
N LYS A 486 125.79 -229.74 80.37
CA LYS A 486 127.19 -229.67 80.83
C LYS A 486 127.46 -230.69 81.95
N GLN A 487 126.60 -230.75 82.97
CA GLN A 487 126.72 -231.73 84.06
C GLN A 487 126.64 -233.18 83.56
N LYS A 488 125.79 -233.46 82.57
CA LYS A 488 125.70 -234.78 81.93
C LYS A 488 127.01 -235.17 81.23
N SER A 489 127.67 -234.21 80.57
CA SER A 489 128.96 -234.46 79.92
C SER A 489 130.10 -234.78 80.91
N GLU A 490 130.11 -234.14 82.08
CA GLU A 490 131.11 -234.36 83.12
C GLU A 490 130.93 -235.74 83.79
N LEU A 491 129.68 -236.19 83.99
CA LEU A 491 129.35 -237.55 84.46
C LEU A 491 129.73 -238.64 83.47
N GLN A 492 129.60 -238.42 82.15
CA GLN A 492 130.08 -239.39 81.15
C GLN A 492 131.61 -239.46 81.08
N ARG A 493 132.31 -238.37 81.40
CA ARG A 493 133.77 -238.32 81.43
C ARG A 493 134.38 -239.02 82.66
N SER A 494 133.67 -239.05 83.80
CA SER A 494 134.10 -239.83 84.96
C SER A 494 133.81 -241.33 84.79
N ALA A 495 132.66 -241.70 84.19
CA ALA A 495 132.32 -243.09 83.90
C ALA A 495 133.34 -243.79 82.98
N THR A 496 133.76 -243.12 81.90
CA THR A 496 134.74 -243.67 80.94
C THR A 496 136.15 -243.84 81.55
N LEU A 497 136.52 -243.01 82.54
CA LEU A 497 137.80 -243.19 83.26
C LEU A 497 137.80 -244.44 84.16
N GLY A 498 136.65 -244.78 84.75
CA GLY A 498 136.45 -246.03 85.48
C GLY A 498 136.56 -247.26 84.58
N GLU A 499 136.05 -247.17 83.36
CA GLU A 499 136.02 -248.27 82.40
C GLU A 499 137.42 -248.62 81.83
N VAL A 500 138.26 -247.62 81.57
CA VAL A 500 139.66 -247.84 81.13
C VAL A 500 140.52 -248.45 82.25
N GLN A 501 140.30 -248.09 83.51
CA GLN A 501 141.00 -248.74 84.63
C GLN A 501 140.57 -250.20 84.82
N LEU A 502 139.28 -250.52 84.63
CA LEU A 502 138.78 -251.91 84.65
C LEU A 502 139.32 -252.76 83.51
N ASN A 503 139.46 -252.20 82.29
CA ASN A 503 140.04 -252.94 81.17
C ASN A 503 141.55 -253.21 81.30
N LYS A 504 142.29 -252.53 82.19
CA LYS A 504 143.66 -252.94 82.57
C LYS A 504 143.67 -254.26 83.34
N TRP A 505 142.72 -254.44 84.25
CA TRP A 505 142.58 -255.67 85.05
C TRP A 505 142.00 -256.84 84.26
N ARG A 506 141.20 -256.56 83.22
CA ARG A 506 140.67 -257.58 82.30
C ARG A 506 141.71 -258.02 81.26
N ASN A 507 142.53 -257.10 80.74
CA ASN A 507 143.36 -257.35 79.55
C ASN A 507 144.83 -257.72 79.88
N ARG A 508 145.10 -258.32 81.05
CA ARG A 508 146.44 -258.80 81.45
C ARG A 508 146.36 -260.08 82.27
N THR A 509 147.23 -261.04 81.95
CA THR A 509 147.54 -262.18 82.83
C THR A 509 148.41 -261.76 84.00
N PHE A 510 148.08 -262.19 85.22
CA PHE A 510 149.11 -262.26 86.27
C PHE A 510 150.18 -263.26 85.81
N SER A 511 151.43 -262.81 85.84
CA SER A 511 152.57 -263.49 85.19
C SER A 511 153.83 -263.45 86.08
N ARG A 512 153.66 -263.04 87.35
CA ARG A 512 154.21 -261.74 87.79
C ARG A 512 153.59 -260.63 86.93
#